data_AF-A0AAX3ZYR0-F1
#
_entry.id   AF-A0AAX3ZYR0-F1
#
_cell.length_a   1.000
_cell.length_b   1.000
_cell.length_c   1.000
_cell.angle_alpha   90.00
_cell.angle_beta   90.00
_cell.angle_gamma   90.00
#
_symmetry.space_group_name_H-M   'P 1'
#
loop_
_entity.id
_entity.type
_entity.pdbx_description
1 polymer ?
#
loop_
_entity_poly.entity_id
_entity_poly.type
_entity_poly.pdbx_seq_one_letter_code
_entity_poly.pdbx_strand_id
1 'polypeptide(L)'
;MSAALHSIAGITNRQPGADVDAVEKKLRAMLAALDDSLAGISDAREALRGLYSGPAASNAVETFLAGEAATEDITTHLADAARSLRAALAVIRSQQQLTTPRL
;
A
#
# COMPACT_ATOMS: atom_id res chain seq x y z
N MET A 1 21.75 50.69 22.38
CA MET A 1 20.86 49.76 21.66
C MET A 1 21.46 48.38 21.75
N SER A 2 20.93 47.52 22.63
CA SER A 2 21.47 46.19 22.92
C SER A 2 20.65 45.15 22.17
N ALA A 3 21.27 44.37 21.29
CA ALA A 3 20.63 43.31 20.55
C ALA A 3 20.54 42.06 21.45
N ALA A 4 19.33 41.76 21.93
CA ALA A 4 19.05 40.53 22.67
C ALA A 4 18.84 39.37 21.68
N LEU A 5 19.88 38.57 21.46
CA LEU A 5 19.79 37.20 20.97
C LEU A 5 19.35 36.31 22.14
N HIS A 6 18.09 35.88 22.21
CA HIS A 6 17.67 34.83 23.15
C HIS A 6 16.84 33.75 22.45
N SER A 7 17.56 32.66 22.15
CA SER A 7 17.18 31.25 22.33
C SER A 7 15.81 30.79 21.83
N ILE A 8 15.80 30.18 20.64
CA ILE A 8 14.73 29.27 20.21
C ILE A 8 14.95 27.92 20.92
N ALA A 9 14.71 27.91 22.24
CA ALA A 9 14.60 26.68 23.01
C ALA A 9 13.20 26.08 22.78
N GLY A 10 13.04 25.36 21.67
CA GLY A 10 11.75 24.77 21.33
C GLY A 10 11.73 23.82 20.14
N ILE A 11 12.87 23.52 19.52
CA ILE A 11 12.95 22.45 18.54
C ILE A 11 13.02 21.15 19.34
N THR A 12 11.84 20.64 19.69
CA THR A 12 11.69 19.28 20.17
C THR A 12 12.44 18.37 19.21
N ASN A 13 13.49 17.74 19.74
CA ASN A 13 14.34 16.80 19.04
C ASN A 13 13.50 15.56 18.70
N ARG A 14 12.64 15.64 17.67
CA ARG A 14 12.06 14.44 17.07
C ARG A 14 13.24 13.68 16.49
N GLN A 15 13.63 12.62 17.18
CA GLN A 15 14.69 11.73 16.74
C GLN A 15 14.33 11.22 15.34
N PRO A 16 15.00 11.69 14.27
CA PRO A 16 14.53 11.44 12.91
C PRO A 16 14.53 9.94 12.56
N GLY A 17 15.47 9.18 13.13
CA GLY A 17 15.59 7.73 12.90
C GLY A 17 14.42 6.91 13.45
N ALA A 18 13.91 7.23 14.65
CA ALA A 18 12.80 6.49 15.25
C ALA A 18 11.48 6.71 14.49
N ASP A 19 11.30 7.90 13.91
CA ASP A 19 10.14 8.25 13.09
C ASP A 19 10.19 7.52 11.72
N VAL A 20 11.38 7.44 11.10
CA VAL A 20 11.59 6.74 9.83
C VAL A 20 11.35 5.24 9.94
N ASP A 21 11.87 4.58 10.98
CA ASP A 21 11.67 3.14 11.20
C ASP A 21 10.19 2.80 11.44
N ALA A 22 9.47 3.66 12.17
CA ALA A 22 8.04 3.51 12.41
C ALA A 22 7.23 3.66 11.11
N VAL A 23 7.57 4.64 10.28
CA VAL A 23 6.97 4.83 8.96
C VAL A 23 7.26 3.64 8.05
N GLU A 24 8.49 3.16 8.00
CA GLU A 24 8.88 1.99 7.20
C GLU A 24 8.09 0.75 7.63
N LYS A 25 7.98 0.50 8.94
CA LYS A 25 7.18 -0.61 9.48
C LYS A 25 5.71 -0.48 9.08
N LYS A 26 5.13 0.72 9.16
CA LYS A 26 3.74 0.97 8.78
C LYS A 26 3.51 0.75 7.28
N LEU A 27 4.40 1.22 6.41
CA LEU A 27 4.31 1.01 4.96
C LEU A 27 4.39 -0.48 4.61
N ARG A 28 5.27 -1.25 5.26
CA ARG A 28 5.34 -2.70 5.09
C ARG A 28 4.07 -3.41 5.54
N ALA A 29 3.49 -3.01 6.67
CA ALA A 29 2.22 -3.55 7.14
C ALA A 29 1.07 -3.26 6.17
N MET A 30 1.03 -2.04 5.60
CA MET A 30 0.05 -1.69 4.58
C MET A 30 0.20 -2.52 3.31
N LEU A 31 1.43 -2.80 2.87
CA LEU A 31 1.68 -3.71 1.74
C LEU A 31 1.17 -5.12 2.01
N ALA A 32 1.46 -5.68 3.19
CA ALA A 32 0.97 -7.01 3.56
C ALA A 32 -0.56 -7.07 3.58
N ALA A 33 -1.23 -6.04 4.09
CA ALA A 33 -2.69 -5.95 4.08
C ALA A 33 -3.28 -5.84 2.67
N LEU A 34 -2.61 -5.13 1.74
CA LEU A 34 -3.03 -5.07 0.34
C LEU A 34 -2.85 -6.42 -0.36
N ASP A 35 -1.74 -7.11 -0.13
CA ASP A 35 -1.49 -8.43 -0.71
C ASP A 35 -2.54 -9.44 -0.21
N ASP A 36 -2.89 -9.41 1.09
CA ASP A 36 -3.96 -10.23 1.67
C ASP A 36 -5.35 -9.89 1.08
N SER A 37 -5.65 -8.59 0.92
CA SER A 37 -6.90 -8.14 0.31
C SER A 37 -7.02 -8.58 -1.15
N LEU A 38 -5.93 -8.54 -1.92
CA LEU A 38 -5.89 -9.01 -3.31
C LEU A 38 -6.14 -10.52 -3.39
N ALA A 39 -5.56 -11.31 -2.49
CA ALA A 39 -5.81 -12.75 -2.39
C ALA A 39 -7.29 -13.02 -2.05
N GLY A 40 -7.83 -12.35 -1.03
CA GLY A 40 -9.24 -12.50 -0.64
C GLY A 40 -10.23 -12.11 -1.74
N ILE A 41 -9.94 -11.08 -2.55
CA ILE A 41 -10.75 -10.72 -3.71
C ILE A 41 -10.68 -11.81 -4.80
N SER A 42 -9.50 -12.37 -5.03
CA SER A 42 -9.34 -13.48 -5.97
C SER A 42 -10.17 -14.70 -5.55
N ASP A 43 -10.08 -15.09 -4.27
CA ASP A 43 -10.85 -16.21 -3.72
C ASP A 43 -12.36 -15.97 -3.79
N ALA A 44 -12.81 -14.75 -3.47
CA ALA A 44 -14.21 -14.36 -3.59
C ALA A 44 -14.71 -14.43 -5.04
N ARG A 45 -13.88 -14.00 -6.01
CA ARG A 45 -14.21 -14.12 -7.44
C ARG A 45 -14.33 -15.57 -7.88
N GLU A 46 -13.44 -16.46 -7.42
CA GLU A 46 -13.56 -17.89 -7.72
C GLU A 46 -14.82 -18.51 -7.09
N ALA A 47 -15.12 -18.18 -5.83
CA ALA A 47 -16.32 -18.66 -5.15
C ALA A 47 -17.60 -18.18 -5.85
N LEU A 48 -17.65 -16.90 -6.24
CA LEU A 48 -18.75 -16.33 -7.01
C LEU A 48 -18.87 -17.02 -8.37
N ARG A 49 -17.75 -17.29 -9.05
CA ARG A 49 -17.73 -18.04 -10.31
C ARG A 49 -18.40 -19.41 -10.15
N GLY A 50 -18.09 -20.12 -9.08
CA GLY A 50 -18.70 -21.39 -8.73
C GLY A 50 -20.24 -21.36 -8.61
N LEU A 51 -20.85 -20.21 -8.31
CA LEU A 51 -22.31 -20.07 -8.20
C LEU A 51 -23.02 -20.10 -9.57
N TYR A 52 -22.31 -19.71 -10.63
CA TYR A 52 -22.88 -19.61 -11.97
C TYR A 52 -22.14 -20.45 -13.02
N SER A 53 -21.07 -21.17 -12.65
CA SER A 53 -20.45 -22.19 -13.48
C SER A 53 -21.06 -23.56 -13.17
N GLY A 54 -22.00 -24.01 -14.00
CA GLY A 54 -22.64 -25.31 -13.83
C GLY A 54 -23.43 -25.72 -15.06
N PRO A 55 -23.78 -27.01 -15.19
CA PRO A 55 -24.46 -27.54 -16.39
C PRO A 55 -25.85 -26.93 -16.65
N ALA A 56 -26.41 -26.20 -15.68
CA ALA A 56 -27.68 -25.48 -15.79
C ALA A 56 -27.52 -23.98 -16.11
N ALA A 57 -26.32 -23.41 -16.00
CA ALA A 57 -26.07 -22.02 -16.33
C ALA A 57 -25.83 -21.87 -17.84
N SER A 58 -26.43 -20.86 -18.46
CA SER A 58 -26.17 -20.58 -19.86
C SER A 58 -24.83 -19.88 -20.04
N ASN A 59 -24.13 -20.15 -21.14
CA ASN A 59 -22.87 -19.45 -21.48
C ASN A 59 -23.00 -17.92 -21.48
N ALA A 60 -24.19 -17.39 -21.79
CA ALA A 60 -24.46 -15.95 -21.76
C ALA A 60 -24.44 -15.37 -20.34
N VAL A 61 -24.99 -16.11 -19.37
CA VAL A 61 -24.96 -15.72 -17.94
C VAL A 61 -23.53 -15.80 -17.40
N GLU A 62 -22.78 -16.86 -17.74
CA GLU A 62 -21.38 -16.99 -17.34
C GLU A 62 -20.51 -15.86 -17.89
N THR A 63 -20.71 -15.50 -19.17
CA THR A 63 -19.95 -14.41 -19.84
C THR A 63 -20.29 -13.04 -19.25
N PHE A 64 -21.57 -12.76 -19.02
CA PHE A 64 -22.01 -11.49 -18.44
C PHE A 64 -21.46 -11.30 -17.02
N LEU A 65 -21.61 -12.31 -16.15
CA LEU A 65 -21.15 -12.23 -14.75
C LEU A 65 -19.62 -12.21 -14.64
N ALA A 66 -18.90 -12.92 -15.51
CA ALA A 66 -17.45 -12.80 -15.61
C ALA A 66 -17.02 -11.38 -16.05
N GLY A 67 -17.78 -10.75 -16.93
CA GLY A 67 -17.56 -9.35 -17.36
C GLY A 67 -17.78 -8.36 -16.22
N GLU A 68 -18.87 -8.46 -15.48
CA GLU A 68 -19.16 -7.61 -14.31
C GLU A 68 -18.07 -7.74 -13.23
N ALA A 69 -17.65 -8.97 -12.92
CA ALA A 69 -16.57 -9.23 -11.96
C ALA A 69 -15.22 -8.65 -12.39
N ALA A 70 -14.97 -8.54 -13.70
CA ALA A 70 -13.79 -7.89 -14.26
C ALA A 70 -13.91 -6.35 -14.30
N THR A 71 -15.14 -5.82 -14.36
CA THR A 71 -15.41 -4.38 -14.48
C THR A 71 -15.39 -3.66 -13.13
N GLU A 72 -15.69 -4.36 -12.03
CA GLU A 72 -15.38 -3.91 -10.66
C GLU A 72 -13.88 -4.03 -10.36
N ASP A 73 -13.07 -3.26 -11.08
CA ASP A 73 -11.60 -3.35 -11.06
C ASP A 73 -10.96 -2.67 -9.84
N ILE A 74 -11.50 -2.99 -8.66
CA ILE A 74 -10.92 -2.67 -7.36
C ILE A 74 -9.48 -3.22 -7.29
N THR A 75 -9.20 -4.32 -7.99
CA THR A 75 -7.86 -4.93 -8.10
C THR A 75 -6.82 -3.99 -8.72
N THR A 76 -7.16 -3.26 -9.78
CA THR A 76 -6.24 -2.25 -10.37
C THR A 76 -5.95 -1.13 -9.40
N HIS A 77 -6.95 -0.59 -8.71
CA HIS A 77 -6.74 0.45 -7.70
C HIS A 77 -5.86 -0.01 -6.54
N LEU A 78 -6.03 -1.25 -6.07
CA LEU A 78 -5.17 -1.84 -5.03
C LEU A 78 -3.75 -2.08 -5.54
N ALA A 79 -3.58 -2.50 -6.79
CA ALA A 79 -2.26 -2.66 -7.40
C ALA A 79 -1.51 -1.31 -7.53
N ASP A 80 -2.22 -0.24 -7.89
CA ASP A 80 -1.69 1.11 -7.94
C ASP A 80 -1.29 1.64 -6.55
N ALA A 81 -2.11 1.37 -5.54
CA ALA A 81 -1.77 1.66 -4.15
C ALA A 81 -0.50 0.91 -3.71
N ALA A 82 -0.40 -0.38 -4.02
CA ALA A 82 0.77 -1.19 -3.70
C ALA A 82 2.04 -0.66 -4.41
N ARG A 83 1.93 -0.22 -5.67
CA ARG A 83 3.04 0.43 -6.39
C ARG A 83 3.48 1.71 -5.69
N SER A 84 2.54 2.55 -5.26
CA SER A 84 2.80 3.80 -4.55
C SER A 84 3.51 3.56 -3.21
N LEU A 85 3.10 2.54 -2.44
CA LEU A 85 3.75 2.18 -1.18
C LEU A 85 5.18 1.65 -1.39
N ARG A 86 5.42 0.84 -2.44
CA ARG A 86 6.77 0.40 -2.80
C ARG A 86 7.67 1.56 -3.18
N ALA A 87 7.14 2.56 -3.90
CA ALA A 87 7.87 3.78 -4.22
C ALA A 87 8.23 4.58 -2.96
N ALA A 88 7.29 4.71 -2.01
CA ALA A 88 7.56 5.36 -0.72
C ALA A 88 8.67 4.65 0.08
N LEU A 89 8.67 3.32 0.12
CA LEU A 89 9.76 2.54 0.73
C LEU A 89 11.11 2.77 0.05
N ALA A 90 11.13 2.89 -1.28
CA ALA A 90 12.36 3.18 -2.03
C ALA A 90 12.94 4.56 -1.70
N VAL A 91 12.07 5.56 -1.46
CA VAL A 91 12.49 6.90 -1.01
C VAL A 91 13.12 6.82 0.38
N ILE A 92 12.50 6.12 1.33
CA ILE A 92 13.04 5.94 2.69
C ILE A 92 14.41 5.27 2.63
N ARG A 93 14.53 4.17 1.89
CA ARG A 93 15.81 3.46 1.75
C ARG A 93 16.89 4.34 1.13
N SER A 94 16.55 5.12 0.10
CA SER A 94 17.48 6.06 -0.53
C SER A 94 17.95 7.14 0.45
N GLN A 95 17.04 7.68 1.26
CA GLN A 95 17.38 8.67 2.28
C GLN A 95 18.31 8.10 3.36
N GLN A 96 18.05 6.88 3.83
CA GLN A 96 18.93 6.17 4.77
C GLN A 96 20.34 5.97 4.17
N GLN A 97 20.45 5.56 2.90
CA GLN A 97 21.75 5.38 2.22
C GLN A 97 22.55 6.68 2.09
N LEU A 98 21.88 7.81 1.84
CA LEU A 98 22.52 9.11 1.69
C LEU A 98 22.96 9.71 3.04
N THR A 99 22.29 9.34 4.13
CA THR A 99 22.53 9.89 5.47
C THR A 99 23.39 8.99 6.36
N THR A 100 23.65 7.75 5.93
CA THR A 100 24.58 6.85 6.63
C THR A 100 26.02 7.14 6.18
N PRO A 101 26.93 7.56 7.07
CA PRO A 101 28.33 7.79 6.71
C PRO A 101 28.96 6.48 6.27
N ARG A 102 29.61 6.47 5.09
CA ARG A 102 30.52 5.40 4.71
C ARG A 102 31.80 5.58 5.52
N LEU A 103 31.97 4.76 6.56
CA LEU A 103 33.26 4.56 7.22
C LEU A 103 34.24 3.86 6.27
#